data_AF-A0A833LR93-F1
#
_entry.id   AF-A0A833LR93-F1
#
_cell.length_a   1.000
_cell.length_b   1.000
_cell.length_c   1.000
_cell.angle_alpha   90.00
_cell.angle_beta   90.00
_cell.angle_gamma   90.00
#
_symmetry.space_group_name_H-M   'P 1'
#
loop_
_entity.id
_entity.type
_entity.pdbx_description
1 polymer ?
#
loop_
_entity_poly.entity_id
_entity_poly.type
_entity_poly.pdbx_seq_one_letter_code
_entity_poly.pdbx_strand_id
1 'polypeptide(L)'
;MEAQRLAEPGLVWPQCWIAAQVFELCQWIVLPRFGATPLYQGIGTQEIEAACRVLGVPRADRAETVAWVRMMANAAAPVLNERKT
;
A
#
# COMPACT_ATOMS: atom_id res chain seq x y z
N MET A 1 -16.37 -8.61 20.98
CA MET A 1 -15.30 -7.83 21.64
C MET A 1 -14.03 -7.79 20.79
N GLU A 2 -13.59 -8.92 20.21
CA GLU A 2 -12.42 -8.97 19.34
C GLU A 2 -12.60 -8.23 18.00
N ALA A 3 -13.77 -8.37 17.35
CA ALA A 3 -14.10 -7.66 16.10
C ALA A 3 -14.09 -6.11 16.23
N GLN A 4 -14.40 -5.56 17.41
CA GLN A 4 -14.31 -4.12 17.68
C GLN A 4 -12.85 -3.65 17.80
N ARG A 5 -11.98 -4.51 18.34
CA ARG A 5 -10.54 -4.26 18.44
C ARG A 5 -9.86 -4.30 17.07
N LEU A 6 -10.33 -5.20 16.20
CA LEU A 6 -9.90 -5.29 14.80
C LEU A 6 -10.42 -4.14 13.92
N ALA A 7 -11.41 -3.38 14.40
CA ALA A 7 -11.95 -2.20 13.73
C ALA A 7 -11.28 -0.90 14.20
N GLU A 8 -10.34 -0.95 15.15
CA GLU A 8 -9.58 0.23 15.56
C GLU A 8 -8.64 0.68 14.42
N PRO A 9 -8.71 1.96 14.01
CA PRO A 9 -7.78 2.52 13.04
C PRO A 9 -6.33 2.27 13.49
N GLY A 10 -5.53 1.62 12.65
CA GLY A 10 -4.12 1.34 12.93
C GLY A 10 -3.81 -0.10 13.37
N LEU A 11 -4.80 -0.99 13.48
CA LEU A 11 -4.52 -2.41 13.71
C LEU A 11 -4.22 -3.12 12.37
N VAL A 12 -2.97 -3.52 12.17
CA VAL A 12 -2.59 -4.43 11.07
C VAL A 12 -2.56 -5.84 11.62
N TRP A 13 -3.33 -6.76 11.04
CA TRP A 13 -3.26 -8.18 11.42
C TRP A 13 -1.85 -8.74 11.21
N PRO A 14 -1.35 -9.63 12.10
CA PRO A 14 0.03 -10.14 12.00
C PRO A 14 0.39 -10.72 10.62
N GLN A 15 -0.54 -11.44 9.99
CA GLN A 15 -0.35 -12.02 8.67
C GLN A 15 -0.21 -10.98 7.54
N CYS A 16 -0.68 -9.74 7.77
CA CYS A 16 -0.59 -8.65 6.80
C CYS A 16 0.61 -7.72 7.06
N TRP A 17 1.37 -7.94 8.15
CA TRP A 17 2.40 -7.00 8.60
C TRP A 17 3.50 -6.76 7.56
N ILE A 18 4.00 -7.83 6.94
CA ILE A 18 5.02 -7.74 5.88
C ILE A 18 4.50 -6.92 4.69
N ALA A 19 3.25 -7.17 4.28
CA ALA A 19 2.66 -6.42 3.18
C ALA A 19 2.45 -4.94 3.53
N ALA A 20 2.10 -4.62 4.78
CA ALA A 20 1.99 -3.24 5.24
C ALA A 20 3.35 -2.53 5.23
N GLN A 21 4.42 -3.18 5.69
CA GLN A 21 5.78 -2.64 5.63
C GLN A 21 6.25 -2.43 4.18
N VAL A 22 5.97 -3.40 3.28
CA VAL A 22 6.28 -3.25 1.86
C VAL A 22 5.51 -2.07 1.27
N PHE A 23 4.22 -1.94 1.57
CA PHE A 23 3.39 -0.83 1.11
C PHE A 23 3.91 0.53 1.58
N GLU A 24 4.32 0.65 2.85
CA GLU A 24 4.87 1.88 3.43
C GLU A 24 6.17 2.32 2.72
N LEU A 25 7.01 1.37 2.31
CA LEU A 25 8.27 1.66 1.61
C LEU A 25 8.10 2.05 0.14
N CYS A 26 6.99 1.66 -0.49
CA CYS A 26 6.80 1.82 -1.91
C CYS A 26 6.58 3.27 -2.34
N GLN A 27 7.23 3.67 -3.41
CA GLN A 27 6.95 4.93 -4.09
C GLN A 27 5.69 4.85 -4.97
N TRP A 28 4.89 5.91 -4.93
CA TRP A 28 3.70 6.05 -5.75
C TRP A 28 4.05 6.61 -7.13
N ILE A 29 3.35 6.12 -8.16
CA ILE A 29 3.29 6.76 -9.46
C ILE A 29 2.37 7.96 -9.34
N VAL A 30 2.97 9.15 -9.40
CA VAL A 30 2.27 10.42 -9.25
C VAL A 30 2.26 11.17 -10.57
N LEU A 31 1.06 11.51 -11.06
CA LEU A 31 0.89 12.36 -12.24
C LEU A 31 0.65 13.82 -11.82
N PRO A 32 1.47 14.76 -12.30
CA PRO A 32 1.23 16.18 -12.09
C PRO A 32 -0.06 16.61 -12.83
N ARG A 33 -0.88 17.44 -12.17
CA ARG A 33 -2.06 18.07 -12.77
C ARG A 33 -1.93 19.59 -12.67
N PHE A 34 -2.05 20.29 -13.80
CA PHE A 34 -1.93 21.75 -13.83
C PHE A 34 -3.00 22.41 -12.97
N GLY A 35 -2.58 23.23 -12.01
CA GLY A 35 -3.49 23.99 -11.12
C GLY A 35 -4.30 23.12 -10.15
N ALA A 36 -3.93 21.86 -9.91
CA ALA A 36 -4.65 20.94 -9.04
C ALA A 36 -3.70 20.06 -8.22
N THR A 37 -4.25 19.39 -7.21
CA THR A 37 -3.55 18.36 -6.42
C THR A 37 -3.05 17.25 -7.36
N PRO A 38 -1.80 16.76 -7.18
CA PRO A 38 -1.27 15.66 -7.98
C PRO A 38 -2.13 14.41 -7.86
N LEU A 39 -2.19 13.63 -8.95
CA LEU A 39 -2.95 12.38 -9.01
C LEU A 39 -2.07 11.18 -8.66
N TYR A 40 -2.42 10.48 -7.61
CA TYR A 40 -1.81 9.20 -7.22
C TYR A 40 -2.46 8.08 -8.02
N GLN A 41 -1.73 7.48 -8.97
CA GLN A 41 -2.27 6.41 -9.83
C GLN A 41 -2.18 5.02 -9.19
N GLY A 42 -1.16 4.79 -8.36
CA GLY A 42 -0.90 3.50 -7.74
C GLY A 42 0.59 3.25 -7.54
N ILE A 43 0.94 1.99 -7.27
CA ILE A 43 2.31 1.52 -7.05
C ILE A 43 2.65 0.50 -8.13
N GLY A 44 3.81 0.64 -8.78
CA GLY A 44 4.26 -0.27 -9.83
C GLY A 44 4.75 -1.62 -9.28
N THR A 45 4.55 -2.71 -10.03
CA THR A 45 4.99 -4.06 -9.60
C THR A 45 6.51 -4.11 -9.31
N GLN A 46 7.32 -3.43 -10.11
CA GLN A 46 8.77 -3.39 -9.92
C GLN A 46 9.17 -2.72 -8.60
N GLU A 47 8.42 -1.70 -8.17
CA GLU A 47 8.62 -1.01 -6.90
C GLU A 47 8.32 -1.95 -5.73
N ILE A 48 7.20 -2.67 -5.81
CA ILE A 48 6.82 -3.67 -4.79
C ILE A 48 7.88 -4.77 -4.71
N GLU A 49 8.36 -5.26 -5.86
CA GLU A 49 9.44 -6.25 -5.88
C GLU A 49 10.75 -5.73 -5.30
N ALA A 50 11.09 -4.46 -5.52
CA ALA A 50 12.28 -3.84 -4.94
C ALA A 50 12.16 -3.75 -3.41
N ALA A 51 11.02 -3.26 -2.90
CA ALA A 51 10.73 -3.21 -1.47
C ALA A 51 10.78 -4.60 -0.81
N CYS A 52 10.20 -5.62 -1.46
CA CYS A 52 10.32 -7.02 -1.02
C CYS A 52 11.78 -7.50 -0.91
N ARG A 53 12.67 -7.06 -1.81
CA ARG A 53 14.10 -7.42 -1.74
C ARG A 53 14.81 -6.71 -0.60
N VAL A 54 14.51 -5.43 -0.38
CA VAL A 54 15.07 -4.63 0.73
C VAL A 54 14.67 -5.22 2.09
N LEU A 55 13.41 -5.63 2.24
CA LEU A 55 12.90 -6.21 3.48
C LEU A 55 13.21 -7.71 3.65
N GLY A 56 13.90 -8.34 2.69
CA GLY A 56 14.25 -9.76 2.77
C GLY A 56 13.05 -10.71 2.68
N VAL A 57 11.95 -10.31 2.02
CA VAL A 57 10.75 -11.14 1.86
C VAL A 57 11.08 -12.40 1.05
N PRO A 58 10.80 -13.61 1.60
CA PRO A 58 11.04 -14.87 0.91
C PRO A 58 10.33 -14.94 -0.44
N ARG A 59 10.96 -15.53 -1.45
CA ARG A 59 10.38 -15.61 -2.81
C ARG A 59 9.01 -16.28 -2.84
N ALA A 60 8.76 -17.26 -1.97
CA ALA A 60 7.49 -17.96 -1.87
C ALA A 60 6.33 -17.02 -1.49
N ASP A 61 6.61 -15.99 -0.68
CA ASP A 61 5.59 -15.11 -0.09
C ASP A 61 5.36 -13.85 -0.94
N ARG A 62 6.19 -13.61 -1.97
CA ARG A 62 6.15 -12.37 -2.76
C ARG A 62 4.88 -12.22 -3.56
N ALA A 63 4.35 -13.32 -4.14
CA ALA A 63 3.14 -13.25 -4.94
C ALA A 63 1.94 -12.78 -4.09
N GLU A 64 1.80 -13.35 -2.89
CA GLU A 64 0.79 -12.94 -1.93
C GLU A 64 1.02 -11.50 -1.45
N THR A 65 2.26 -11.15 -1.10
CA THR A 65 2.62 -9.79 -0.67
C THR A 65 2.26 -8.75 -1.73
N VAL A 66 2.53 -9.02 -3.02
CA VAL A 66 2.15 -8.15 -4.13
C VAL A 66 0.63 -7.97 -4.22
N ALA A 67 -0.15 -9.05 -4.02
CA ALA A 67 -1.60 -8.96 -4.03
C ALA A 67 -2.12 -8.05 -2.90
N TRP A 68 -1.62 -8.23 -1.67
CA TRP A 68 -2.00 -7.41 -0.52
C TRP A 68 -1.63 -5.93 -0.71
N VAL A 69 -0.41 -5.64 -1.17
CA VAL A 69 0.05 -4.26 -1.44
C VAL A 69 -0.81 -3.59 -2.50
N ARG A 70 -1.20 -4.32 -3.56
CA ARG A 70 -2.11 -3.79 -4.58
C ARG A 70 -3.50 -3.47 -4.02
N MET A 71 -4.04 -4.33 -3.15
CA MET A 71 -5.31 -4.04 -2.50
C MET A 71 -5.23 -2.79 -1.61
N MET A 72 -4.15 -2.64 -0.85
CA MET A 72 -3.90 -1.45 -0.04
C MET A 72 -3.77 -0.19 -0.90
N ALA A 73 -3.02 -0.25 -2.02
CA ALA A 73 -2.90 0.87 -2.96
C ALA A 73 -4.26 1.26 -3.57
N ASN A 74 -5.07 0.28 -3.97
CA ASN A 74 -6.41 0.54 -4.53
C ASN A 74 -7.35 1.16 -3.49
N ALA A 75 -7.26 0.76 -2.22
CA ALA A 75 -8.04 1.35 -1.14
C ALA A 75 -7.56 2.76 -0.76
N ALA A 76 -6.25 3.00 -0.81
CA ALA A 76 -5.64 4.30 -0.46
C ALA A 76 -5.80 5.34 -1.57
N ALA A 77 -5.76 4.94 -2.85
CA ALA A 77 -5.76 5.88 -3.97
C ALA A 77 -6.95 6.86 -3.98
N PRO A 78 -8.21 6.45 -3.71
CA PRO A 78 -9.32 7.39 -3.59
C PRO A 78 -9.10 8.42 -2.48
N VAL A 79 -8.66 7.99 -1.29
CA VAL A 79 -8.39 8.86 -0.14
C VAL A 79 -7.28 9.86 -0.43
N LEU A 80 -6.21 9.41 -1.10
CA LEU A 80 -5.09 10.27 -1.51
C LEU A 80 -5.51 11.29 -2.59
N ASN A 81 -6.49 10.94 -3.42
CA ASN A 81 -6.98 11.76 -4.52
C ASN A 81 -8.23 12.57 -4.18
N GLU A 82 -8.80 12.39 -2.98
CA GLU A 82 -9.90 13.22 -2.50
C GLU A 82 -9.42 14.67 -2.42
N ARG A 83 -10.18 15.58 -3.05
CA ARG A 83 -9.92 17.00 -2.93
C ARG A 83 -10.16 17.36 -1.46
N LYS A 84 -9.10 17.83 -0.78
CA LYS A 84 -9.26 18.65 0.42
C LYS A 84 -9.96 19.94 -0.01
N THR A 85 -11.29 19.91 -0.08
CA THR A 85 -12.13 21.11 -0.16
C THR A 85 -11.95 21.96 1.07
#